data_AF-A0A2P6TQW0-F1
#
_entry.id   AF-A0A2P6TQW0-F1
#
_cell.length_a   1.000
_cell.length_b   1.000
_cell.length_c   1.000
_cell.angle_alpha   90.00
_cell.angle_beta   90.00
_cell.angle_gamma   90.00
#
_symmetry.space_group_name_H-M   'P 1'
#
loop_
_entity.id
_entity.type
_entity.pdbx_description
1 polymer ?
#
loop_
_entity_poly.entity_id
_entity_poly.type
_entity_poly.pdbx_seq_one_letter_code
_entity_poly.pdbx_strand_id
1 'polypeptide(L)'
;MASEQRGSSGPAPARSPSGQQGEEAPGAEFFRRRLQRAMAIPPEQRDPAVHAFVTTVQLMRAADELLPLTANGQPALLAHTLAGQQAEVQAMLLAATADYTVPDQQQASMEARYACSGCGTQALGLRRCARCKQAACCSRECQVRHWPQHKRECKGPGSGGSTT
;
A
#
# COMPACT_ATOMS: atom_id res chain seq x y z
N MET A 1 1.18 -70.75 26.49
CA MET A 1 0.32 -70.21 27.56
C MET A 1 0.97 -68.92 28.03
N ALA A 2 0.26 -67.79 27.82
CA ALA A 2 0.50 -66.42 28.31
C ALA A 2 1.89 -65.80 27.99
N SER A 3 2.05 -64.86 27.06
CA SER A 3 1.41 -63.53 26.91
C SER A 3 1.44 -62.72 28.20
N GLU A 4 2.39 -61.79 28.32
CA GLU A 4 2.19 -60.55 29.07
C GLU A 4 3.07 -59.44 28.47
N GLN A 5 2.42 -58.60 27.68
CA GLN A 5 2.98 -57.40 27.06
C GLN A 5 2.94 -56.27 28.10
N ARG A 6 4.09 -55.67 28.45
CA ARG A 6 4.11 -54.41 29.21
C ARG A 6 3.80 -53.27 28.24
N GLY A 7 2.61 -52.70 28.37
CA GLY A 7 2.24 -51.44 27.73
C GLY A 7 3.08 -50.30 28.31
N SER A 8 3.91 -49.68 27.47
CA SER A 8 4.56 -48.40 27.76
C SER A 8 3.68 -47.31 27.15
N SER A 9 2.97 -46.60 28.02
CA SER A 9 2.17 -45.43 27.67
C SER A 9 3.08 -44.33 27.15
N GLY A 10 3.04 -44.07 25.83
CA GLY A 10 3.69 -42.92 25.22
C GLY A 10 3.10 -41.60 25.72
N PRO A 11 3.88 -40.50 25.77
CA PRO A 11 3.36 -39.21 26.18
C PRO A 11 2.29 -38.74 25.19
N ALA A 12 1.15 -38.31 25.73
CA ALA A 12 0.04 -37.75 24.96
C ALA A 12 0.53 -36.58 24.08
N PRO A 13 0.05 -36.46 22.83
CA PRO A 13 0.41 -35.34 21.99
C PRO A 13 -0.03 -34.04 22.66
N ALA A 14 0.93 -33.12 22.80
CA ALA A 14 0.67 -31.77 23.28
C ALA A 14 -0.47 -31.17 22.46
N ARG A 15 -1.58 -30.83 23.14
CA ARG A 15 -2.69 -30.10 22.54
C ARG A 15 -2.14 -28.80 21.96
N SER A 16 -2.22 -28.67 20.64
CA SER A 16 -1.98 -27.42 19.95
C SER A 16 -2.84 -26.33 20.58
N PRO A 17 -2.30 -25.12 20.86
CA PRO A 17 -3.12 -24.02 21.30
C PRO A 17 -4.02 -23.58 20.14
N SER A 18 -5.24 -24.13 20.13
CA SER A 18 -6.38 -23.57 19.43
C SER A 18 -6.67 -22.20 20.01
N GLY A 19 -6.42 -21.13 19.26
CA GLY A 19 -6.83 -19.79 19.70
C GLY A 19 -6.02 -18.66 19.10
N GLN A 20 -6.21 -18.43 17.80
CA GLN A 20 -6.18 -17.12 17.14
C GLN A 20 -6.55 -17.37 15.67
N GLN A 21 -7.84 -17.55 15.41
CA GLN A 21 -8.35 -17.27 14.06
C GLN A 21 -8.21 -15.76 13.91
N GLY A 22 -7.12 -15.32 13.30
CA GLY A 22 -6.82 -13.91 13.10
C GLY A 22 -7.93 -13.27 12.29
N GLU A 23 -8.65 -12.33 12.91
CA GLU A 23 -9.44 -11.38 12.15
C GLU A 23 -8.50 -10.70 11.16
N GLU A 24 -8.76 -10.91 9.87
CA GLU A 24 -7.96 -10.34 8.80
C GLU A 24 -8.03 -8.81 8.93
N ALA A 25 -6.87 -8.14 9.01
CA ALA A 25 -6.84 -6.70 9.20
C ALA A 25 -7.71 -6.00 8.12
N PRO A 26 -8.49 -4.97 8.47
CA PRO A 26 -9.34 -4.28 7.50
C PRO A 26 -8.58 -3.89 6.22
N GLY A 27 -9.06 -4.34 5.06
CA GLY A 27 -8.45 -4.05 3.76
C GLY A 27 -7.28 -4.96 3.35
N ALA A 28 -6.92 -5.96 4.16
CA ALA A 28 -5.84 -6.89 3.83
C ALA A 28 -6.08 -7.66 2.52
N GLU A 29 -7.31 -8.10 2.24
CA GLU A 29 -7.64 -8.74 0.96
C GLU A 29 -7.41 -7.81 -0.24
N PHE A 30 -7.85 -6.56 -0.13
CA PHE A 30 -7.63 -5.55 -1.17
C PHE A 30 -6.14 -5.34 -1.42
N PHE A 31 -5.35 -5.20 -0.34
CA PHE A 31 -3.91 -5.07 -0.42
C PHE A 31 -3.27 -6.29 -1.10
N ARG A 32 -3.61 -7.52 -0.69
CA ARG A 32 -3.10 -8.76 -1.29
C ARG A 32 -3.40 -8.84 -2.78
N ARG A 33 -4.64 -8.58 -3.19
CA ARG A 33 -5.05 -8.56 -4.62
C ARG A 33 -4.32 -7.47 -5.41
N ARG A 34 -4.11 -6.28 -4.84
CA ARG A 34 -3.35 -5.20 -5.47
C ARG A 34 -1.87 -5.57 -5.63
N LEU A 35 -1.26 -6.12 -4.59
CA LEU A 35 0.12 -6.58 -4.60
C LEU A 35 0.33 -7.70 -5.63
N GLN A 36 -0.55 -8.69 -5.67
CA GLN A 36 -0.46 -9.78 -6.64
C GLN A 36 -0.47 -9.26 -8.08
N ARG A 37 -1.38 -8.33 -8.41
CA ARG A 37 -1.42 -7.72 -9.74
C ARG A 37 -0.17 -6.90 -10.06
N ALA A 38 0.32 -6.12 -9.10
CA ALA A 38 1.52 -5.31 -9.27
C ALA A 38 2.79 -6.18 -9.47
N MET A 39 2.92 -7.27 -8.72
CA MET A 39 4.04 -8.21 -8.83
C MET A 39 4.02 -9.03 -10.13
N ALA A 40 2.83 -9.26 -10.71
CA ALA A 40 2.69 -9.95 -11.99
C ALA A 40 3.19 -9.12 -13.19
N ILE A 41 3.35 -7.80 -13.02
CA ILE A 41 3.94 -6.94 -14.05
C ILE A 41 5.47 -7.11 -14.02
N PRO A 42 6.12 -7.48 -15.14
CA PRO A 42 7.57 -7.60 -15.23
C PRO A 42 8.28 -6.29 -14.84
N PRO A 43 9.42 -6.32 -14.12
CA PRO A 43 10.10 -5.12 -13.63
C PRO A 43 10.32 -4.03 -14.67
N GLU A 44 10.69 -4.42 -15.89
CA GLU A 44 10.95 -3.56 -17.04
C GLU A 44 9.69 -2.90 -17.64
N GLN A 45 8.50 -3.40 -17.30
CA GLN A 45 7.20 -2.88 -17.76
C GLN A 45 6.46 -2.08 -16.69
N ARG A 46 7.01 -1.94 -15.48
CA ARG A 46 6.36 -1.21 -14.40
C ARG A 46 6.45 0.29 -14.64
N ASP A 47 5.31 0.97 -14.61
CA ASP A 47 5.31 2.42 -14.48
C ASP A 47 5.89 2.85 -13.12
N PRO A 48 6.31 4.12 -12.96
CA PRO A 48 6.94 4.60 -11.73
C PRO A 48 6.10 4.38 -10.46
N ALA A 49 4.77 4.48 -10.53
CA ALA A 49 3.89 4.29 -9.38
C ALA A 49 3.78 2.82 -8.97
N VAL A 50 3.70 1.91 -9.96
CA VAL A 50 3.73 0.46 -9.71
C VAL A 50 5.09 0.04 -9.17
N HIS A 51 6.18 0.54 -9.76
CA HIS A 51 7.54 0.27 -9.29
C HIS A 51 7.69 0.69 -7.83
N ALA A 52 7.36 1.93 -7.50
CA ALA A 52 7.42 2.45 -6.14
C ALA A 52 6.61 1.60 -5.16
N PHE A 53 5.34 1.31 -5.48
CA PHE A 53 4.48 0.48 -4.62
C PHE A 53 5.09 -0.90 -4.35
N VAL A 54 5.62 -1.59 -5.36
CA VAL A 54 6.26 -2.90 -5.17
C VAL A 54 7.53 -2.77 -4.32
N THR A 55 8.36 -1.77 -4.59
CA THR A 55 9.60 -1.50 -3.85
C THR A 55 9.32 -1.21 -2.38
N THR A 56 8.35 -0.33 -2.07
CA THR A 56 7.92 -0.06 -0.69
C THR A 56 7.54 -1.35 0.04
N VAL A 57 6.74 -2.21 -0.58
CA VAL A 57 6.31 -3.47 0.05
C VAL A 57 7.48 -4.43 0.26
N GLN A 58 8.42 -4.50 -0.69
CA GLN A 58 9.62 -5.34 -0.55
C GLN A 58 10.54 -4.85 0.57
N LEU A 59 10.74 -3.53 0.68
CA LEU A 59 11.54 -2.93 1.76
C LEU A 59 10.93 -3.20 3.12
N MET A 60 9.61 -3.04 3.27
CA MET A 60 8.91 -3.31 4.53
C MET A 60 8.95 -4.79 4.92
N ARG A 61 8.86 -5.70 3.94
CA ARG A 61 9.04 -7.14 4.20
C ARG A 61 10.45 -7.47 4.65
N ALA A 62 11.45 -6.91 3.98
CA ALA A 62 12.85 -7.09 4.37
C ALA A 62 13.15 -6.51 5.76
N ALA A 63 12.50 -5.40 6.15
CA ALA A 63 12.60 -4.85 7.49
C ALA A 63 11.99 -5.77 8.56
N ASP A 64 10.82 -6.37 8.26
CA ASP A 64 10.15 -7.34 9.15
C ASP A 64 10.99 -8.62 9.35
N GLU A 65 11.60 -9.12 8.28
CA GLU A 65 12.49 -10.30 8.32
C GLU A 65 13.74 -10.08 9.18
N LEU A 66 14.22 -8.84 9.30
CA LEU A 66 15.36 -8.49 10.16
C LEU A 66 15.00 -8.49 11.66
N LEU A 67 13.72 -8.34 12.01
CA LEU A 67 13.25 -8.24 13.40
C LEU A 67 12.33 -9.43 13.76
N PRO A 68 12.83 -10.67 13.67
CA PRO A 68 12.01 -11.84 13.90
C PRO A 68 11.48 -11.90 15.33
N LEU A 69 10.22 -12.30 15.46
CA LEU A 69 9.58 -12.58 16.74
C LEU A 69 9.56 -14.08 17.01
N THR A 70 9.71 -14.46 18.28
CA THR A 70 9.47 -15.82 18.76
C THR A 70 7.97 -16.14 18.73
N ALA A 71 7.60 -17.40 18.94
CA ALA A 71 6.19 -17.83 19.02
C ALA A 71 5.36 -17.09 20.08
N ASN A 72 6.03 -16.50 21.08
CA ASN A 72 5.39 -15.73 22.16
C ASN A 72 5.39 -14.21 21.89
N GLY A 73 5.80 -13.76 20.69
CA GLY A 73 5.85 -12.36 20.31
C GLY A 73 7.04 -11.58 20.88
N GLN A 74 8.03 -12.24 21.48
CA GLN A 74 9.26 -11.58 21.95
C GLN A 74 10.29 -11.47 20.83
N PRO A 75 11.15 -10.43 20.80
CA PRO A 75 12.27 -10.34 19.86
C PRO A 75 13.14 -11.60 19.94
N ALA A 76 13.37 -12.26 18.80
CA ALA A 76 14.26 -13.42 18.74
C ALA A 76 15.74 -13.02 18.77
N LEU A 77 16.04 -11.77 18.40
CA LEU A 77 17.35 -11.15 18.58
C LEU A 77 17.37 -10.33 19.89
N LEU A 78 18.47 -10.42 20.62
CA LEU A 78 18.67 -9.65 21.84
C LEU A 78 19.14 -8.22 21.49
N ALA A 79 18.36 -7.22 21.86
CA ALA A 79 18.60 -5.80 21.54
C ALA A 79 19.96 -5.25 22.02
N HIS A 80 20.57 -5.85 23.05
CA HIS A 80 21.87 -5.42 23.55
C HIS A 80 23.06 -6.04 22.80
N THR A 81 22.82 -7.03 21.93
CA THR A 81 23.88 -7.65 21.13
C THR A 81 24.13 -6.85 19.87
N LEU A 82 25.37 -6.90 19.35
CA LEU A 82 25.70 -6.23 18.09
C LEU A 82 24.78 -6.67 16.94
N ALA A 83 24.44 -7.97 16.87
CA ALA A 83 23.53 -8.49 15.87
C ALA A 83 22.11 -7.89 16.00
N GLY A 84 21.59 -7.78 17.22
CA GLY A 84 20.30 -7.12 17.47
C GLY A 84 20.32 -5.64 17.10
N GLN A 85 21.36 -4.91 17.51
CA GLN A 85 21.52 -3.48 17.18
C GLN A 85 21.65 -3.26 15.66
N GLN A 86 22.42 -4.09 14.97
CA GLN A 86 22.58 -4.01 13.51
C GLN A 86 21.26 -4.28 12.79
N ALA A 87 20.51 -5.30 13.23
CA ALA A 87 19.20 -5.61 12.68
C ALA A 87 18.20 -4.45 12.87
N GLU A 88 18.15 -3.84 14.06
CA GLU A 88 17.31 -2.68 14.35
C GLU A 88 17.63 -1.48 13.46
N VAL A 89 18.92 -1.12 13.35
CA VAL A 89 19.35 0.01 12.51
C VAL A 89 19.06 -0.25 11.04
N GLN A 90 19.28 -1.48 10.56
CA GLN A 90 19.03 -1.83 9.16
C GLN A 90 17.53 -1.88 8.84
N ALA A 91 16.70 -2.42 9.73
CA ALA A 91 15.25 -2.39 9.58
C ALA A 91 14.70 -0.95 9.55
N MET A 92 15.23 -0.09 10.42
CA MET A 92 14.89 1.34 10.43
C MET A 92 15.28 2.03 9.12
N LEU A 93 16.46 1.73 8.57
CA LEU A 93 16.91 2.29 7.30
C LEU A 93 16.03 1.85 6.13
N LEU A 94 15.63 0.58 6.09
CA LEU A 94 14.73 0.05 5.05
C LEU A 94 13.33 0.69 5.14
N ALA A 95 12.79 0.86 6.34
CA ALA A 95 11.52 1.54 6.57
C ALA A 95 11.59 3.01 6.14
N ALA A 96 12.64 3.73 6.53
CA ALA A 96 12.87 5.11 6.10
C ALA A 96 13.00 5.20 4.57
N THR A 97 13.72 4.28 3.94
CA THR A 97 13.86 4.23 2.48
C THR A 97 12.49 4.03 1.82
N ALA A 98 11.63 3.18 2.39
CA ALA A 98 10.29 2.93 1.89
C ALA A 98 9.45 4.24 1.84
N ASP A 99 9.55 5.11 2.84
CA ASP A 99 8.85 6.41 2.86
C ASP A 99 9.28 7.33 1.70
N TYR A 100 10.54 7.26 1.28
CA TYR A 100 11.09 8.07 0.19
C TYR A 100 10.97 7.41 -1.20
N THR A 101 10.41 6.21 -1.32
CA THR A 101 10.20 5.55 -2.62
C THR A 101 9.00 6.09 -3.40
N VAL A 102 8.21 7.01 -2.83
CA VAL A 102 7.03 7.59 -3.49
C VAL A 102 7.45 8.52 -4.65
N PRO A 103 6.94 8.32 -5.88
CA PRO A 103 7.29 9.16 -7.00
C PRO A 103 6.54 10.50 -6.93
N ASP A 104 7.25 11.59 -7.25
CA ASP A 104 6.78 12.98 -7.34
C ASP A 104 5.46 13.11 -8.15
N GLN A 105 5.27 12.26 -9.16
CA GLN A 105 4.05 12.26 -10.00
C GLN A 105 2.74 12.10 -9.23
N GLN A 106 2.74 11.45 -8.05
CA GLN A 106 1.55 11.36 -7.22
C GLN A 106 1.21 12.72 -6.55
N GLN A 107 2.22 13.51 -6.18
CA GLN A 107 2.05 14.88 -5.68
C GLN A 107 1.53 15.80 -6.77
N ALA A 108 2.11 15.79 -7.97
CA ALA A 108 1.61 16.60 -9.09
C ALA A 108 0.14 16.30 -9.42
N SER A 109 -0.27 15.02 -9.39
CA SER A 109 -1.67 14.63 -9.61
C SER A 109 -2.61 15.05 -8.46
N MET A 110 -2.10 15.07 -7.22
CA MET A 110 -2.84 15.51 -6.04
C MET A 110 -3.00 17.02 -6.04
N GLU A 111 -1.93 17.76 -6.31
CA GLU A 111 -1.92 19.21 -6.47
C GLU A 111 -2.85 19.65 -7.59
N ALA A 112 -2.82 18.97 -8.74
CA ALA A 112 -3.74 19.23 -9.85
C ALA A 112 -5.22 18.99 -9.48
N ARG A 113 -5.52 18.02 -8.60
CA ARG A 113 -6.88 17.76 -8.10
C ARG A 113 -7.40 18.87 -7.18
N TYR A 114 -6.50 19.62 -6.55
CA TYR A 114 -6.83 20.72 -5.65
C TYR A 114 -6.59 22.10 -6.26
N ALA A 115 -6.09 22.21 -7.49
CA ALA A 115 -5.86 23.47 -8.17
C ALA A 115 -7.07 23.94 -8.99
N CYS A 116 -7.45 25.22 -8.84
CA CYS A 116 -8.50 25.83 -9.63
C CYS A 116 -8.06 26.02 -11.09
N SER A 117 -8.78 25.47 -12.06
CA SER A 117 -8.48 25.60 -13.49
C SER A 117 -8.54 27.05 -14.01
N GLY A 118 -9.21 27.96 -13.29
CA GLY A 118 -9.34 29.37 -13.68
C GLY A 118 -8.36 30.35 -13.03
N CYS A 119 -7.74 29.99 -11.90
CA CYS A 119 -6.83 30.89 -11.18
C CYS A 119 -5.59 30.20 -10.58
N GLY A 120 -5.47 28.88 -10.67
CA GLY A 120 -4.33 28.11 -10.16
C GLY A 120 -4.30 27.89 -8.65
N THR A 121 -5.11 28.60 -7.87
CA THR A 121 -5.12 28.50 -6.41
C THR A 121 -5.53 27.11 -5.93
N GLN A 122 -4.80 26.58 -4.95
CA GLN A 122 -5.13 25.33 -4.29
C GLN A 122 -6.28 25.51 -3.29
N ALA A 123 -7.31 24.65 -3.35
CA ALA A 123 -8.44 24.68 -2.43
C ALA A 123 -9.05 23.28 -2.22
N LEU A 124 -9.36 22.97 -0.96
CA LEU A 124 -10.13 21.79 -0.59
C LEU A 124 -11.62 22.11 -0.82
N GLY A 125 -12.24 21.53 -1.86
CA GLY A 125 -13.66 21.76 -2.19
C GLY A 125 -13.92 22.51 -3.51
N LEU A 126 -13.04 22.37 -4.50
CA LEU A 126 -13.30 22.90 -5.84
C LEU A 126 -14.59 22.30 -6.44
N ARG A 127 -15.39 23.16 -7.08
CA ARG A 127 -16.58 22.77 -7.84
C ARG A 127 -16.16 22.18 -9.17
N ARG A 128 -16.52 20.92 -9.40
CA ARG A 128 -16.27 20.25 -10.68
C ARG A 128 -17.32 20.67 -11.72
N CYS A 129 -16.91 20.72 -12.98
CA CYS A 129 -17.83 20.97 -14.09
C CYS A 129 -18.94 19.91 -14.10
N ALA A 130 -20.20 20.35 -14.05
CA ALA A 130 -21.36 19.44 -13.97
C ALA A 130 -21.45 18.50 -15.19
N ARG A 131 -20.93 18.92 -16.36
CA ARG A 131 -20.99 18.15 -17.61
C ARG A 131 -19.90 17.08 -17.68
N CYS A 132 -18.63 17.44 -17.56
CA CYS A 132 -17.51 16.53 -17.78
C CYS A 132 -16.87 16.00 -16.50
N LYS A 133 -17.08 16.67 -15.36
CA LYS A 133 -16.44 16.40 -14.06
C LYS A 133 -14.90 16.48 -14.06
N GLN A 134 -14.28 16.94 -15.16
CA GLN A 134 -12.82 17.02 -15.34
C GLN A 134 -12.23 18.35 -14.85
N ALA A 135 -12.81 19.49 -15.26
CA ALA A 135 -12.35 20.79 -14.78
C ALA A 135 -12.89 21.10 -13.38
N ALA A 136 -12.08 21.73 -12.53
CA ALA A 136 -12.40 22.05 -11.14
C ALA A 136 -12.11 23.54 -10.88
N CYS A 137 -13.07 24.28 -10.32
CA CYS A 137 -12.96 25.72 -10.09
C CYS A 137 -13.40 26.09 -8.67
N CYS A 138 -12.72 27.04 -8.04
CA CYS A 138 -13.10 27.51 -6.69
C CYS A 138 -14.39 28.34 -6.73
N SER A 139 -14.57 29.12 -7.80
CA SER A 139 -15.65 30.08 -7.93
C SER A 139 -16.38 29.99 -9.28
N ARG A 140 -17.61 30.53 -9.34
CA ARG A 140 -18.36 30.62 -10.61
C ARG A 140 -17.65 31.57 -11.57
N GLU A 141 -17.04 32.62 -11.06
CA GLU A 141 -16.23 33.57 -11.80
C GLU A 141 -15.02 32.87 -12.45
N CYS A 142 -14.32 32.00 -11.70
CA CYS A 142 -13.22 31.21 -12.25
C CYS A 142 -13.69 30.23 -13.33
N GLN A 143 -14.86 29.62 -13.16
CA GLN A 143 -15.45 28.75 -14.18
C GLN A 143 -15.77 29.51 -15.47
N VAL A 144 -16.40 30.69 -15.35
CA VAL A 144 -16.73 31.54 -16.52
C VAL A 144 -15.47 32.04 -17.21
N ARG A 145 -14.45 32.44 -16.45
CA ARG A 145 -13.15 32.87 -16.98
C ARG A 145 -12.45 31.76 -17.77
N HIS A 146 -12.45 30.53 -17.26
CA HIS A 146 -11.80 29.40 -17.92
C HIS A 146 -12.64 28.77 -19.05
N TRP A 147 -13.95 29.05 -19.10
CA TRP A 147 -14.88 28.44 -20.05
C TRP A 147 -14.48 28.53 -21.53
N PRO A 148 -13.93 29.65 -22.06
CA PRO A 148 -13.53 29.73 -23.47
C PRO A 148 -12.49 28.69 -23.89
N GLN A 149 -11.59 28.32 -22.96
CA GLN A 149 -10.62 27.25 -23.14
C GLN A 149 -11.28 25.89 -22.92
N HIS A 150 -11.96 25.71 -21.79
CA HIS A 150 -12.55 24.44 -21.39
C HIS A 150 -13.60 23.90 -22.37
N LYS A 151 -14.41 24.77 -22.98
CA LYS A 151 -15.56 24.36 -23.82
C LYS A 151 -15.17 23.44 -24.98
N ARG A 152 -13.92 23.56 -25.49
CA ARG A 152 -13.40 22.74 -26.60
C ARG A 152 -13.16 21.28 -26.17
N GLU A 153 -12.85 21.08 -24.90
CA GLU A 153 -12.50 19.78 -24.32
C GLU A 153 -13.64 19.19 -23.46
N CYS A 154 -14.68 19.99 -23.17
CA CYS A 154 -15.80 19.63 -22.32
C CYS A 154 -16.73 18.57 -22.98
N LYS A 155 -16.36 17.30 -22.84
CA LYS A 155 -17.16 16.13 -23.26
C LYS A 155 -17.84 15.48 -22.05
N GLY A 156 -19.07 14.99 -22.22
CA GLY A 156 -19.84 14.36 -21.14
C GLY A 156 -19.16 13.10 -20.56
N PRO A 157 -19.65 12.55 -19.45
CA PRO A 157 -18.99 11.44 -18.74
C PRO A 157 -19.26 10.07 -19.40
N GLY A 158 -19.22 10.00 -20.74
CA GLY A 158 -19.60 8.82 -21.52
C GLY A 158 -18.75 8.57 -22.77
N SER A 159 -17.57 9.18 -22.90
CA SER A 159 -16.68 8.93 -24.05
C SER A 159 -15.21 9.02 -23.64
N GLY A 160 -14.78 8.10 -22.77
CA GLY A 160 -13.37 7.84 -22.45
C GLY A 160 -13.18 6.33 -22.47
N GLY A 161 -12.54 5.82 -23.52
CA GLY A 161 -12.50 4.41 -23.87
C GLY A 161 -11.80 3.54 -22.83
N SER A 162 -12.44 2.40 -22.55
CA SER A 162 -11.72 1.16 -22.24
C SER A 162 -10.90 0.78 -23.47
N THR A 163 -9.58 0.85 -23.38
CA THR A 163 -8.68 0.14 -24.28
C THR A 163 -8.16 -1.07 -23.52
N THR A 164 -8.62 -2.22 -24.02
CA THR A 164 -7.94 -3.52 -24.22
C THR A 164 -6.63 -3.74 -23.48
#